data_AF-A0A7Z9WJS4-F1
#
_entry.id   AF-A0A7Z9WJS4-F1
#
_cell.length_a   1.000
_cell.length_b   1.000
_cell.length_c   1.000
_cell.angle_alpha   90.00
_cell.angle_beta   90.00
_cell.angle_gamma   90.00
#
_symmetry.space_group_name_H-M   'P 1'
#
loop_
_entity.id
_entity.type
_entity.pdbx_description
1 polymer ?
#
loop_
_entity_poly.entity_id
_entity_poly.type
_entity_poly.pdbx_seq_one_letter_code
_entity_poly.pdbx_strand_id
1 'polypeptide(L)'
;MKAFGPVPSRRLGRSLGVNNIPPKVCTYSCVYCQLGRTTGMQVKRQTFYRPGELLRDVEEKVRSARGAGEAIDYLTFVPDGEPTLDLGLGRAIELLRPLGIKIAVLTNASLLWREDVREELMRADWV
;
A
#
# COMPACT_ATOMS: atom_id res chain seq x y z
N MET A 1 4.76 2.20 11.46
CA MET A 1 5.82 1.63 10.61
C MET A 1 5.29 1.61 9.18
N LYS A 2 6.08 2.01 8.16
CA LYS A 2 5.58 2.11 6.78
C LYS A 2 5.56 0.77 6.04
N ALA A 3 6.23 -0.24 6.59
CA ALA A 3 6.19 -1.63 6.13
C ALA A 3 5.88 -2.57 7.32
N PHE A 4 5.20 -3.69 7.12
CA PHE A 4 4.91 -4.66 8.17
C PHE A 4 4.68 -6.08 7.61
N GLY A 5 4.64 -7.08 8.48
CA GLY A 5 4.56 -8.49 8.07
C GLY A 5 5.94 -9.10 7.75
N PRO A 6 6.03 -10.12 6.89
CA PRO A 6 4.94 -10.73 6.12
C PRO A 6 3.87 -11.37 7.03
N VAL A 7 2.61 -11.30 6.62
CA VAL A 7 1.46 -11.89 7.30
C VAL A 7 0.71 -12.86 6.37
N PRO A 8 0.03 -13.89 6.90
CA PRO A 8 -0.82 -14.74 6.08
C PRO A 8 -2.03 -13.93 5.55
N SER A 9 -2.08 -13.78 4.23
CA SER A 9 -3.21 -13.25 3.47
C SER A 9 -4.09 -14.38 2.97
N ARG A 10 -5.40 -14.24 3.17
CA ARG A 10 -6.39 -15.19 2.65
C ARG A 10 -6.45 -15.22 1.11
N ARG A 11 -6.01 -14.15 0.45
CA ARG A 11 -6.11 -13.98 -1.02
C ARG A 11 -4.75 -14.02 -1.74
N LEU A 12 -3.68 -13.64 -1.04
CA LEU A 12 -2.37 -13.34 -1.65
C LEU A 12 -1.22 -14.14 -1.04
N GLY A 13 -1.48 -15.27 -0.38
CA GLY A 13 -0.42 -16.08 0.26
C GLY A 13 0.22 -15.36 1.45
N ARG A 14 1.54 -15.32 1.54
CA ARG A 14 2.28 -14.54 2.55
C ARG A 14 2.61 -13.16 2.00
N SER A 15 2.00 -12.12 2.56
CA SER A 15 2.16 -10.76 2.06
C SER A 15 2.80 -9.82 3.07
N LEU A 16 3.74 -9.01 2.60
CA LEU A 16 4.31 -7.88 3.34
C LEU A 16 3.48 -6.63 3.03
N GLY A 17 2.95 -5.99 4.07
CA GLY A 17 2.08 -4.83 3.96
C GLY A 17 2.86 -3.52 3.88
N VAL A 18 2.37 -2.60 3.06
CA VAL A 18 2.95 -1.28 2.80
C VAL A 18 1.93 -0.20 3.14
N ASN A 19 2.27 0.66 4.10
CA ASN A 19 1.51 1.83 4.52
C ASN A 19 2.06 3.08 3.80
N ASN A 20 1.49 3.43 2.64
CA ASN A 20 1.90 4.63 1.88
C ASN A 20 1.24 5.93 2.35
N ILE A 21 0.30 5.85 3.30
CA ILE A 21 -0.39 7.00 3.87
C ILE A 21 -0.54 6.86 5.40
N PRO A 22 -0.79 7.96 6.13
CA PRO A 22 -1.05 7.93 7.56
C PRO A 22 -2.37 7.24 7.89
N PRO A 23 -2.51 6.68 9.09
CA PRO A 23 -3.73 6.01 9.50
C PRO A 23 -4.92 6.97 9.52
N LYS A 24 -6.11 6.43 9.23
CA LYS A 24 -7.42 7.11 9.28
C LYS A 24 -7.56 8.29 8.32
N VAL A 25 -6.73 8.32 7.27
CA VAL A 25 -6.91 9.21 6.11
C VAL A 25 -7.54 8.40 4.98
N CYS A 26 -8.80 8.68 4.67
CA CYS A 26 -9.57 7.87 3.75
C CYS A 26 -10.67 8.71 3.10
N THR A 27 -11.17 8.26 1.95
CA THR A 27 -12.33 8.87 1.28
C THR A 27 -13.67 8.49 1.92
N TYR A 28 -13.68 7.42 2.72
CA TYR A 28 -14.84 6.94 3.46
C TYR A 28 -14.61 6.89 4.97
N SER A 29 -15.71 6.81 5.71
CA SER A 29 -15.73 6.51 7.14
C SER A 29 -16.66 5.32 7.41
N CYS A 30 -16.29 4.15 6.88
CA CYS A 30 -17.11 2.94 6.95
C CYS A 30 -17.43 2.54 8.40
N VAL A 31 -18.70 2.26 8.70
CA VAL A 31 -19.15 1.84 10.04
C VAL A 31 -18.54 0.52 10.50
N TYR A 32 -18.06 -0.30 9.57
CA TYR A 32 -17.42 -1.60 9.80
C TYR A 32 -15.89 -1.55 9.72
N CYS A 33 -15.28 -0.36 9.63
CA CYS A 33 -13.83 -0.24 9.54
C CYS A 33 -13.16 -0.71 10.85
N GLN A 34 -12.24 -1.67 10.76
CA GLN A 34 -11.51 -2.21 11.91
C GLN A 34 -10.63 -1.16 12.61
N LEU A 35 -10.26 -0.09 11.89
CA LEU A 35 -9.47 1.03 12.41
C LEU A 35 -10.33 2.08 13.12
N GLY A 36 -11.66 1.92 13.09
CA GLY A 36 -12.64 2.86 13.60
C GLY A 36 -12.90 4.04 12.67
N ARG A 37 -13.43 5.12 13.24
CA ARG A 37 -13.86 6.32 12.50
C ARG A 37 -12.68 7.04 11.84
N THR A 38 -12.87 7.44 10.59
CA THR A 38 -11.92 8.26 9.83
C THR A 38 -11.78 9.64 10.46
N THR A 39 -10.54 10.10 10.64
CA THR A 39 -10.23 11.43 11.21
C THR A 39 -9.76 12.44 10.17
N GLY A 40 -9.36 11.97 8.98
CA GLY A 40 -9.00 12.80 7.84
C GLY A 40 -9.77 12.40 6.59
N MET A 41 -11.07 12.66 6.55
CA MET A 41 -11.90 12.31 5.40
C MET A 41 -11.66 13.29 4.24
N GLN A 42 -11.14 12.81 3.12
CA GLN A 42 -10.84 13.65 1.96
C GLN A 42 -10.82 12.87 0.66
N VAL A 43 -11.08 13.56 -0.46
CA VAL A 43 -10.93 13.04 -1.84
C VAL A 43 -9.78 13.71 -2.61
N LYS A 44 -9.23 14.79 -2.05
CA LYS A 44 -8.08 15.48 -2.65
C LYS A 44 -6.84 14.63 -2.43
N ARG A 45 -6.23 14.19 -3.54
CA ARG A 45 -4.94 13.49 -3.52
C ARG A 45 -3.83 14.45 -3.10
N GLN A 46 -2.86 13.96 -2.33
CA GLN A 46 -1.67 14.71 -1.90
C GLN A 46 -0.50 13.76 -1.64
N THR A 47 0.72 14.30 -1.53
CA THR A 47 1.87 13.48 -1.12
C THR A 47 1.87 13.33 0.39
N PHE A 48 1.94 12.09 0.88
CA PHE A 48 2.01 11.82 2.33
C PHE A 48 3.41 11.48 2.80
N TYR A 49 4.09 10.60 2.08
CA TYR A 49 5.49 10.22 2.33
C TYR A 49 6.28 10.32 1.04
N ARG A 50 7.61 10.49 1.17
CA ARG A 50 8.48 10.41 -0.01
C ARG A 50 8.58 8.94 -0.46
N PRO A 51 8.41 8.61 -1.76
CA PRO A 51 8.52 7.21 -2.22
C PRO A 51 9.83 6.52 -1.83
N GLY A 52 10.95 7.26 -1.77
CA GLY A 52 12.23 6.73 -1.32
C GLY A 52 12.30 6.40 0.18
N GLU A 53 11.47 7.01 1.03
CA GLU A 53 11.32 6.59 2.43
C GLU A 53 10.57 5.26 2.52
N LEU A 54 9.51 5.10 1.73
CA LEU A 54 8.78 3.84 1.64
C LEU A 54 9.69 2.69 1.18
N LEU A 55 10.48 2.94 0.14
CA LEU A 55 11.43 1.97 -0.39
C LEU A 55 12.37 1.46 0.71
N ARG A 56 12.98 2.37 1.48
CA ARG A 56 13.92 1.97 2.55
C ARG A 56 13.28 1.07 3.61
N ASP A 57 12.10 1.45 4.10
CA ASP A 57 11.37 0.67 5.11
C ASP A 57 10.99 -0.72 4.56
N VAL A 58 10.57 -0.80 3.29
CA VAL A 58 10.21 -2.07 2.64
C VAL A 58 11.45 -2.93 2.39
N GLU A 59 12.55 -2.36 1.89
CA GLU A 59 13.82 -3.07 1.67
C GLU A 59 14.38 -3.68 2.95
N GLU A 60 14.37 -2.91 4.04
CA GLU A 60 14.80 -3.40 5.35
C GLU A 60 13.93 -4.58 5.80
N LYS A 61 12.61 -4.48 5.62
CA LYS A 61 11.69 -5.53 6.04
C LYS A 61 11.78 -6.78 5.16
N VAL A 62 11.96 -6.62 3.85
CA VAL A 62 12.23 -7.72 2.91
C VAL A 62 13.54 -8.42 3.26
N ARG A 63 14.60 -7.67 3.58
CA ARG A 63 15.89 -8.25 4.00
C ARG A 63 15.73 -9.05 5.30
N SER A 64 15.04 -8.49 6.29
CA SER A 64 14.77 -9.17 7.57
C SER A 64 13.98 -10.48 7.37
N ALA A 65 12.92 -10.45 6.58
CA ALA A 65 12.10 -11.64 6.30
C ALA A 65 12.90 -12.72 5.54
N ARG A 66 13.66 -12.33 4.51
CA ARG A 66 14.55 -13.27 3.78
C ARG A 66 15.62 -13.88 4.70
N GLY A 67 16.21 -13.08 5.60
CA GLY A 67 17.18 -13.55 6.59
C GLY A 67 16.57 -14.53 7.61
N ALA A 68 15.28 -14.44 7.88
CA ALA A 68 14.52 -15.35 8.73
C ALA A 68 13.96 -16.58 7.97
N GLY A 69 14.22 -16.71 6.66
CA GLY A 69 13.69 -17.80 5.84
C GLY A 69 12.19 -17.68 5.52
N GLU A 70 11.61 -16.50 5.70
CA GLU A 70 10.19 -16.24 5.42
C GLU A 70 9.97 -15.94 3.94
N ALA A 71 9.01 -16.63 3.32
CA ALA A 71 8.57 -16.30 1.97
C ALA A 71 7.70 -15.03 1.95
N ILE A 72 7.82 -14.26 0.86
CA ILE A 72 6.99 -13.11 0.55
C ILE A 72 6.46 -13.29 -0.88
N ASP A 73 5.17 -13.59 -0.99
CA ASP A 73 4.48 -13.77 -2.27
C ASP A 73 4.06 -12.43 -2.89
N TYR A 74 3.69 -11.45 -2.04
CA TYR A 74 3.26 -10.11 -2.46
C TYR A 74 3.75 -9.00 -1.52
N LEU A 75 4.16 -7.87 -2.10
CA LEU A 75 4.18 -6.56 -1.47
C LEU A 75 2.80 -5.92 -1.69
N THR A 76 2.03 -5.72 -0.63
CA THR A 76 0.66 -5.19 -0.76
C THR A 76 0.58 -3.77 -0.21
N PHE A 77 0.18 -2.80 -1.02
CA PHE A 77 -0.31 -1.51 -0.54
C PHE A 77 -1.68 -1.73 0.10
N VAL A 78 -1.66 -1.92 1.42
CA VAL A 78 -2.83 -2.10 2.28
C VAL A 78 -2.67 -1.16 3.48
N PRO A 79 -2.76 0.17 3.25
CA PRO A 79 -2.54 1.11 4.32
C PRO A 79 -3.71 1.14 5.29
N ASP A 80 -3.49 1.77 6.44
CA ASP A 80 -4.54 2.16 7.38
C ASP A 80 -5.43 3.32 6.87
N GLY A 81 -5.79 3.32 5.58
CA GLY A 81 -6.54 4.36 4.89
C GLY A 81 -6.80 4.00 3.43
N GLU A 82 -7.05 4.99 2.57
CA GLU A 82 -7.18 4.77 1.12
C GLU A 82 -5.86 5.04 0.36
N PRO A 83 -5.18 4.01 -0.20
CA PRO A 83 -3.85 4.17 -0.82
C PRO A 83 -3.85 5.13 -2.02
N THR A 84 -4.94 5.20 -2.78
CA THR A 84 -5.04 6.05 -3.98
C THR A 84 -5.06 7.55 -3.67
N LEU A 85 -5.20 7.95 -2.41
CA LEU A 85 -5.04 9.35 -2.01
C LEU A 85 -3.60 9.85 -2.14
N ASP A 86 -2.60 8.96 -2.16
CA ASP A 86 -1.21 9.36 -2.31
C ASP A 86 -0.87 9.65 -3.77
N LEU A 87 -0.32 10.84 -4.04
CA LEU A 87 0.26 11.18 -5.35
C LEU A 87 1.56 10.40 -5.63
N GLY A 88 2.18 9.86 -4.58
CA GLY A 88 3.40 9.05 -4.68
C GLY A 88 3.18 7.59 -5.07
N LEU A 89 1.93 7.10 -5.12
CA LEU A 89 1.61 5.67 -5.26
C LEU A 89 2.24 5.05 -6.50
N GLY A 90 1.98 5.60 -7.68
CA GLY A 90 2.56 5.09 -8.93
C GLY A 90 4.09 5.09 -8.94
N ARG A 91 4.75 6.04 -8.26
CA ARG A 91 6.22 6.07 -8.14
C ARG A 91 6.73 5.06 -7.12
N ALA A 92 6.00 4.85 -6.02
CA ALA A 92 6.35 3.85 -5.01
C ALA A 92 6.29 2.43 -5.60
N ILE A 93 5.26 2.12 -6.40
CA ILE A 93 5.15 0.84 -7.11
C ILE A 93 6.39 0.59 -7.99
N GLU A 94 6.76 1.57 -8.83
CA GLU A 94 7.93 1.47 -9.71
C GLU A 94 9.24 1.27 -8.94
N LEU A 95 9.41 1.96 -7.81
CA LEU A 95 10.61 1.81 -6.98
C LEU A 95 10.71 0.44 -6.31
N LEU A 96 9.59 -0.23 -6.04
CA LEU A 96 9.56 -1.55 -5.40
C LEU A 96 9.71 -2.71 -6.40
N ARG A 97 9.41 -2.49 -7.68
CA ARG A 97 9.53 -3.52 -8.74
C ARG A 97 10.89 -4.26 -8.77
N PRO A 98 12.05 -3.59 -8.61
CA PRO A 98 13.36 -4.27 -8.61
C PRO A 98 13.55 -5.31 -7.50
N LEU A 99 12.70 -5.33 -6.46
CA LEU A 99 12.75 -6.36 -5.42
C LEU A 99 12.33 -7.75 -5.92
N GLY A 100 11.72 -7.83 -7.10
CA GLY A 100 11.32 -9.08 -7.75
C GLY A 100 10.16 -9.78 -7.05
N ILE A 101 9.34 -9.04 -6.30
CA ILE A 101 8.16 -9.54 -5.58
C ILE A 101 6.93 -8.89 -6.19
N LYS A 102 5.86 -9.66 -6.41
CA LYS A 102 4.61 -9.15 -6.99
C LYS A 102 4.02 -8.05 -6.12
N ILE A 103 3.43 -7.04 -6.75
CA ILE A 103 2.86 -5.88 -6.07
C ILE A 103 1.34 -5.90 -6.19
N ALA A 104 0.64 -5.80 -5.07
CA ALA A 104 -0.81 -5.66 -5.02
C ALA A 104 -1.24 -4.32 -4.40
N VAL A 105 -2.40 -3.80 -4.78
CA VAL A 105 -2.99 -2.60 -4.15
C VAL A 105 -4.42 -2.89 -3.72
N LEU A 106 -4.73 -2.75 -2.43
CA LEU A 106 -6.09 -2.88 -1.92
C LEU A 106 -6.71 -1.49 -1.75
N THR A 107 -7.71 -1.18 -2.57
CA THR A 107 -8.41 0.11 -2.59
C THR A 107 -9.90 -0.05 -2.30
N ASN A 108 -10.51 0.98 -1.72
CA ASN A 108 -11.96 1.09 -1.56
C ASN A 108 -12.69 1.55 -2.84
N ALA A 109 -11.95 1.73 -3.95
CA ALA A 109 -12.42 2.10 -5.28
C ALA A 109 -13.00 3.52 -5.45
N SER A 110 -13.07 4.33 -4.39
CA SER A 110 -13.69 5.68 -4.41
C SER A 110 -13.09 6.68 -5.38
N LEU A 111 -11.83 6.49 -5.81
CA LEU A 111 -11.13 7.38 -6.75
C LEU A 111 -10.94 6.76 -8.16
N LEU A 112 -11.50 5.58 -8.45
CA LEU A 112 -11.30 4.92 -9.76
C LEU A 112 -11.94 5.65 -10.95
N TRP A 113 -12.81 6.63 -10.70
CA TRP A 113 -13.35 7.51 -11.74
C TRP A 113 -12.27 8.43 -12.33
N ARG A 114 -11.13 8.58 -11.65
CA ARG A 114 -9.98 9.37 -12.12
C ARG A 114 -9.08 8.53 -13.02
N GLU A 115 -8.73 9.08 -14.18
CA GLU A 115 -7.81 8.44 -15.12
C GLU A 115 -6.40 8.30 -14.55
N ASP A 116 -5.86 9.33 -13.92
CA ASP A 116 -4.52 9.30 -13.30
C ASP A 116 -4.39 8.20 -12.23
N VAL A 117 -5.46 7.96 -11.46
CA VAL A 117 -5.48 6.88 -10.46
C VAL A 117 -5.43 5.51 -11.15
N ARG A 118 -6.21 5.32 -12.22
CA ARG A 118 -6.22 4.06 -12.97
C ARG A 118 -4.85 3.79 -13.61
N GLU A 119 -4.23 4.80 -14.20
CA GLU A 119 -2.89 4.69 -14.80
C GLU A 119 -1.81 4.29 -13.79
N GLU A 120 -1.87 4.83 -12.57
CA GLU A 120 -0.95 4.42 -11.50
C GLU A 120 -1.20 3.00 -11.02
N LEU A 121 -2.47 2.60 -10.89
CA LEU A 121 -2.85 1.26 -10.45
C LEU A 121 -2.51 0.17 -11.47
N MET A 122 -2.54 0.47 -12.77
CA MET A 122 -2.12 -0.46 -13.83
C MET A 122 -0.65 -0.88 -13.74
N ARG A 123 0.16 -0.22 -12.91
CA ARG A 123 1.55 -0.59 -12.65
C ARG A 123 1.69 -1.73 -11.64
N ALA A 124 0.64 -2.04 -10.88
CA ALA A 124 0.61 -3.17 -9.96
C ALA A 124 0.29 -4.48 -10.69
N ASP A 125 0.69 -5.60 -10.11
CA ASP A 125 0.37 -6.94 -10.64
C ASP A 125 -1.06 -7.38 -10.26
N TRP A 126 -1.63 -6.77 -9.21
CA TRP A 126 -2.97 -7.05 -8.73
C TRP A 126 -3.62 -5.80 -8.11
N VAL A 127 -4.92 -5.59 -8.37
CA VAL A 127 -5.77 -4.59 -7.71
C VAL A 127 -7.05 -5.28 -7.24
#